data_AF-A0A7Y3BTQ5-F1
#
_entry.id   AF-A0A7Y3BTQ5-F1
#
_cell.length_a   1.000
_cell.length_b   1.000
_cell.length_c   1.000
_cell.angle_alpha   90.00
_cell.angle_beta   90.00
_cell.angle_gamma   90.00
#
_symmetry.space_group_name_H-M   'P 1'
#
loop_
_entity.id
_entity.type
_entity.pdbx_description
1 polymer ?
#
loop_
_entity_poly.entity_id
_entity_poly.type
_entity_poly.pdbx_seq_one_letter_code
_entity_poly.pdbx_strand_id
1 'polypeptide(L)'
;MARISRLLLPFLAALIVPAIHGCGSSARSELVTPVYDACFDVNECVESATLCEELSVEFAGFDYINSICTLTCAAAGALSSDCPRAYVGLFGSCYPSSVAGGIDDTLICFDPCFVDGDCQEGFRCLGATGLCGADVTSCPIDEDDAICVPGPE
;
A
#
# COMPACT_ATOMS: atom_id res chain seq x y z
N MET A 1 -10.10 -19.83 -80.95
CA MET A 1 -11.57 -19.91 -81.03
C MET A 1 -12.14 -19.89 -79.62
N ALA A 2 -13.11 -19.01 -79.39
CA ALA A 2 -13.79 -18.77 -78.13
C ALA A 2 -14.86 -19.84 -77.79
N ARG A 3 -15.13 -20.03 -76.49
CA ARG A 3 -16.47 -20.07 -75.81
C ARG A 3 -16.26 -20.62 -74.38
N ILE A 4 -16.36 -19.85 -73.29
CA ILE A 4 -17.52 -19.17 -72.65
C ILE A 4 -18.36 -20.10 -71.76
N SER A 5 -18.51 -19.68 -70.48
CA SER A 5 -19.60 -19.98 -69.52
C SER A 5 -19.68 -21.40 -68.96
N ARG A 6 -19.95 -21.66 -67.66
CA ARG A 6 -20.76 -20.97 -66.62
C ARG A 6 -20.26 -21.44 -65.24
N LEU A 7 -20.05 -20.52 -64.29
CA LEU A 7 -20.89 -20.32 -63.08
C LEU A 7 -21.22 -21.61 -62.29
N LEU A 8 -20.69 -21.72 -61.07
CA LEU A 8 -21.48 -21.88 -59.84
C LEU A 8 -20.61 -21.61 -58.60
N LEU A 9 -21.19 -20.80 -57.71
CA LEU A 9 -20.67 -20.25 -56.45
C LEU A 9 -20.72 -21.30 -55.30
N PRO A 10 -20.27 -20.95 -54.07
CA PRO A 10 -19.61 -21.83 -53.11
C PRO A 10 -20.55 -22.48 -52.07
N PHE A 11 -20.07 -23.56 -51.45
CA PHE A 11 -20.44 -24.01 -50.09
C PHE A 11 -19.09 -24.16 -49.37
N LEU A 12 -18.64 -23.27 -48.48
CA LEU A 12 -19.21 -22.91 -47.18
C LEU A 12 -19.45 -24.13 -46.29
N ALA A 13 -18.41 -24.54 -45.59
CA ALA A 13 -18.50 -25.14 -44.26
C ALA A 13 -17.21 -24.82 -43.50
N ALA A 14 -17.30 -23.77 -42.69
CA ALA A 14 -16.29 -23.33 -41.76
C ALA A 14 -15.97 -24.45 -40.76
N LEU A 15 -14.71 -24.90 -40.73
CA LEU A 15 -14.18 -25.63 -39.60
C LEU A 15 -13.68 -24.62 -38.58
N ILE A 16 -14.59 -24.34 -37.65
CA ILE A 16 -14.40 -23.63 -36.41
C ILE A 16 -13.37 -24.41 -35.58
N VAL A 17 -12.16 -23.86 -35.45
CA VAL A 17 -11.27 -24.22 -34.35
C VAL A 17 -11.44 -23.12 -33.32
N PRO A 18 -12.02 -23.39 -32.14
CA PRO A 18 -11.97 -22.43 -31.05
C PRO A 18 -10.52 -22.34 -30.59
N ALA A 19 -9.95 -21.15 -30.73
CA ALA A 19 -8.75 -20.74 -30.04
C ALA A 19 -9.05 -20.70 -28.53
N ILE A 20 -8.79 -21.82 -27.85
CA ILE A 20 -8.81 -21.91 -26.39
C ILE A 20 -7.44 -22.37 -25.95
N HIS A 21 -6.62 -21.41 -25.55
CA HIS A 21 -6.13 -21.24 -24.18
C HIS A 21 -5.00 -20.22 -24.23
N GLY A 22 -5.38 -18.96 -23.96
CA GLY A 22 -4.42 -18.00 -23.45
C GLY A 22 -3.87 -18.53 -22.13
N CYS A 23 -2.56 -18.44 -21.97
CA CYS A 23 -1.95 -18.13 -20.68
C CYS A 23 -0.70 -17.31 -20.97
N GLY A 24 -0.92 -16.15 -21.61
CA GLY A 24 -0.01 -15.03 -21.55
C GLY A 24 -0.17 -14.35 -20.20
N SER A 25 0.10 -15.08 -19.12
CA SER A 25 0.31 -14.47 -17.82
C SER A 25 1.81 -14.31 -17.69
N SER A 26 2.32 -13.20 -18.23
CA SER A 26 3.36 -12.47 -17.51
C SER A 26 2.74 -12.00 -16.19
N ALA A 27 2.41 -12.95 -15.30
CA ALA A 27 2.36 -12.70 -13.89
C ALA A 27 3.83 -12.49 -13.52
N ARG A 28 4.33 -11.30 -13.88
CA ARG A 28 5.25 -10.62 -13.00
C ARG A 28 4.44 -10.62 -11.71
N SER A 29 4.79 -11.50 -10.78
CA SER A 29 4.54 -11.22 -9.39
C SER A 29 5.15 -9.82 -9.26
N GLU A 30 4.32 -8.78 -9.32
CA GLU A 30 4.65 -7.49 -8.77
C GLU A 30 4.91 -7.85 -7.32
N LEU A 31 6.16 -8.18 -7.04
CA LEU A 31 6.70 -8.21 -5.71
C LEU A 31 6.47 -6.77 -5.29
N VAL A 32 5.37 -6.53 -4.57
CA VAL A 32 5.09 -5.23 -3.96
C VAL A 32 6.23 -5.06 -3.00
N THR A 33 7.29 -4.38 -3.44
CA THR A 33 8.39 -4.04 -2.55
C THR A 33 7.76 -3.14 -1.51
N PRO A 34 7.74 -3.53 -0.22
CA PRO A 34 7.08 -2.75 0.80
C PRO A 34 7.74 -1.37 0.82
N VAL A 35 6.95 -0.32 0.60
CA VAL A 35 7.45 1.05 0.70
C VAL A 35 7.72 1.39 2.16
N TYR A 36 6.88 0.87 3.06
CA TYR A 36 6.90 1.10 4.51
C TYR A 36 7.89 0.20 5.25
N ASP A 37 9.09 0.02 4.70
CA ASP A 37 10.13 -0.80 5.33
C ASP A 37 10.85 -0.02 6.45
N ALA A 38 11.46 -0.73 7.39
CA ALA A 38 12.33 -0.10 8.38
C ALA A 38 13.58 0.49 7.72
N CYS A 39 14.09 1.62 8.22
CA CYS A 39 15.28 2.26 7.66
C CYS A 39 16.16 2.91 8.73
N PHE A 40 17.45 3.08 8.42
CA PHE A 40 18.33 3.97 9.19
C PHE A 40 18.72 5.22 8.38
N ASP A 41 18.65 5.13 7.06
CA ASP A 41 18.96 6.21 6.13
C ASP A 41 18.02 6.12 4.90
N VAL A 42 17.66 7.28 4.35
CA VAL A 42 16.75 7.33 3.18
C VAL A 42 17.30 6.61 1.94
N ASN A 43 18.62 6.45 1.82
CA ASN A 43 19.22 5.71 0.71
C ASN A 43 19.05 4.19 0.82
N GLU A 44 18.57 3.68 1.96
CA GLU A 44 18.19 2.28 2.15
C GLU A 44 16.75 2.01 1.69
N CYS A 45 15.96 3.07 1.52
CA CYS A 45 14.60 2.98 1.05
C CYS A 45 14.50 2.68 -0.45
N VAL A 46 13.36 2.10 -0.84
CA VAL A 46 13.01 1.95 -2.26
C VAL A 46 12.90 3.32 -2.94
N GLU A 47 13.14 3.39 -4.25
CA GLU A 47 13.15 4.66 -5.00
C GLU A 47 11.86 5.51 -4.86
N SER A 48 10.73 4.88 -4.53
CA SER A 48 9.46 5.57 -4.32
C SER A 48 9.29 6.20 -2.93
N ALA A 49 10.10 5.81 -1.95
CA ALA A 49 10.15 6.44 -0.63
C ALA A 49 11.19 7.57 -0.64
N THR A 50 10.80 8.73 -0.15
CA THR A 50 11.61 9.95 -0.16
C THR A 50 12.02 10.41 1.23
N LEU A 51 11.55 9.71 2.26
CA LEU A 51 11.80 9.97 3.67
C LEU A 51 12.19 8.67 4.38
N CYS A 52 13.04 8.81 5.40
CA CYS A 52 13.21 7.84 6.47
C CYS A 52 12.77 8.55 7.75
N GLU A 53 11.50 8.40 8.12
CA GLU A 53 10.88 9.15 9.23
C GLU A 53 11.05 8.39 10.55
N GLU A 54 11.67 9.03 11.54
CA GLU A 54 11.72 8.52 12.92
C GLU A 54 10.39 8.76 13.63
N LEU A 55 9.83 7.68 14.18
CA LEU A 55 8.58 7.67 14.92
C LEU A 55 8.83 7.14 16.34
N SER A 56 8.02 7.59 17.31
CA SER A 56 8.17 7.23 18.72
C SER A 56 6.81 7.05 19.39
N VAL A 57 6.48 5.82 19.77
CA VAL A 57 5.19 5.51 20.41
C VAL A 57 5.40 4.85 21.77
N GLU A 58 4.64 5.31 22.78
CA GLU A 58 4.68 4.74 24.13
C GLU A 58 3.77 3.50 24.21
N PHE A 59 4.32 2.38 24.66
CA PHE A 59 3.56 1.20 25.08
C PHE A 59 3.87 0.86 26.53
N ALA A 60 2.85 0.88 27.39
CA ALA A 60 2.95 0.48 28.79
C ALA A 60 4.09 1.18 29.56
N GLY A 61 4.33 2.47 29.27
CA GLY A 61 5.37 3.28 29.90
C GLY A 61 6.78 3.10 29.33
N PHE A 62 6.92 2.48 28.15
CA PHE A 62 8.18 2.39 27.41
C PHE A 62 8.01 2.99 26.03
N ASP A 63 8.95 3.86 25.64
CA ASP A 63 9.01 4.43 24.30
C ASP A 63 9.64 3.45 23.32
N TYR A 64 8.93 3.17 22.23
CA TYR A 64 9.42 2.39 21.10
C TYR A 64 9.71 3.36 19.97
N ILE A 65 10.98 3.40 19.56
CA ILE A 65 11.47 4.31 18.53
C ILE A 65 11.96 3.48 17.36
N ASN A 66 11.45 3.76 16.17
CA ASN A 66 11.91 3.15 14.93
C ASN A 66 11.65 4.11 13.77
N SER A 67 12.38 3.93 12.67
CA SER A 67 12.21 4.76 11.49
C SER A 67 11.63 3.97 10.33
N ILE A 68 10.74 4.61 9.57
CA ILE A 68 10.07 4.01 8.40
C ILE A 68 10.44 4.73 7.12
N CYS A 69 10.64 3.95 6.07
CA CYS A 69 10.61 4.45 4.71
C CYS A 69 9.21 4.95 4.40
N THR A 70 9.10 6.21 3.99
CA THR A 70 7.81 6.82 3.66
C THR A 70 8.01 7.96 2.66
N LEU A 71 6.94 8.68 2.36
CA LEU A 71 6.89 9.85 1.51
C LEU A 71 5.82 10.80 2.06
N THR A 72 5.90 12.05 1.65
CA THR A 72 4.85 13.03 1.96
C THR A 72 3.60 12.80 1.13
N CYS A 73 2.45 13.18 1.68
CA CYS A 73 1.14 13.11 1.02
C CYS A 73 0.39 14.44 1.16
N ALA A 74 -0.57 14.71 0.28
CA ALA A 74 -1.16 16.04 0.17
C ALA A 74 -2.38 16.27 1.07
N ALA A 75 -3.14 15.20 1.37
CA ALA A 75 -4.38 15.28 2.12
C ALA A 75 -4.52 14.09 3.08
N ALA A 76 -4.84 14.40 4.33
CA ALA A 76 -5.00 13.40 5.37
C ALA A 76 -6.22 12.49 5.13
N GLY A 77 -6.12 11.24 5.59
CA GLY A 77 -7.22 10.28 5.61
C GLY A 77 -6.77 8.82 5.57
N ALA A 78 -7.74 7.94 5.87
CA ALA A 78 -7.61 6.49 5.96
C ALA A 78 -6.85 5.84 4.81
N LEU A 79 -7.17 6.28 3.59
CA LEU A 79 -6.65 5.77 2.34
C LEU A 79 -6.38 6.97 1.43
N SER A 80 -5.14 7.10 0.99
CA SER A 80 -4.72 8.18 0.11
C SER A 80 -4.17 7.61 -1.19
N SER A 81 -4.62 8.16 -2.32
CA SER A 81 -4.06 7.83 -3.64
C SER A 81 -2.62 8.31 -3.83
N ASP A 82 -2.15 9.22 -2.97
CA ASP A 82 -0.76 9.68 -2.95
C ASP A 82 0.16 8.63 -2.33
N CYS A 83 -0.40 7.74 -1.49
CA CYS A 83 0.34 6.74 -0.77
C CYS A 83 0.43 5.42 -1.55
N PRO A 84 1.61 4.80 -1.64
CA PRO A 84 1.79 3.49 -2.23
C PRO A 84 0.95 2.40 -1.57
N ARG A 85 0.90 1.23 -2.18
CA ARG A 85 0.15 0.12 -1.60
C ARG A 85 0.86 -0.44 -0.37
N ALA A 86 0.05 -0.61 0.66
CA ALA A 86 0.29 -1.26 1.93
C ALA A 86 0.59 -2.76 1.78
N TYR A 87 1.14 -3.39 2.83
CA TYR A 87 1.31 -4.85 2.86
C TYR A 87 -0.02 -5.59 2.73
N VAL A 88 -1.07 -5.06 3.34
CA VAL A 88 -2.46 -5.57 3.25
C VAL A 88 -3.12 -5.34 1.88
N GLY A 89 -2.40 -4.74 0.93
CA GLY A 89 -2.86 -4.51 -0.44
C GLY A 89 -3.78 -3.30 -0.64
N LEU A 90 -4.02 -2.51 0.41
CA LEU A 90 -4.75 -1.24 0.34
C LEU A 90 -3.83 -0.09 -0.07
N PHE A 91 -4.38 1.07 -0.40
CA PHE A 91 -3.58 2.30 -0.46
C PHE A 91 -3.14 2.67 0.97
N GLY A 92 -1.96 3.26 1.12
CA GLY A 92 -1.51 3.73 2.42
C GLY A 92 -2.39 4.84 3.00
N SER A 93 -2.27 5.05 4.30
CA SER A 93 -2.94 6.13 5.02
C SER A 93 -2.09 7.39 5.01
N CYS A 94 -2.70 8.57 5.02
CA CYS A 94 -1.98 9.84 5.09
C CYS A 94 -2.33 10.56 6.39
N TYR A 95 -1.35 10.74 7.27
CA TYR A 95 -1.56 11.41 8.57
C TYR A 95 -0.32 12.22 8.95
N PRO A 96 -0.43 13.21 9.86
CA PRO A 96 0.74 13.93 10.36
C PRO A 96 1.66 12.97 11.12
N SER A 97 2.98 13.05 10.91
CA SER A 97 3.93 12.13 11.58
C SER A 97 3.86 12.20 13.10
N SER A 98 3.52 13.38 13.65
CA SER A 98 3.22 13.60 15.07
C SER A 98 2.16 12.66 15.66
N VAL A 99 1.24 12.10 14.88
CA VAL A 99 0.26 11.10 15.38
C VAL A 99 0.92 9.84 15.90
N ALA A 100 2.10 9.51 15.38
CA ALA A 100 2.95 8.39 15.79
C ALA A 100 4.25 8.88 16.45
N GLY A 101 4.22 10.09 17.03
CA GLY A 101 5.33 10.70 17.75
C GLY A 101 6.49 11.19 16.89
N GLY A 102 6.24 11.45 15.60
CA GLY A 102 7.16 12.19 14.75
C GLY A 102 7.39 13.62 15.25
N ILE A 103 8.46 14.26 14.76
CA ILE A 103 8.96 15.55 15.28
C ILE A 103 8.03 16.72 14.91
N ASP A 104 7.25 16.60 13.83
CA ASP A 104 6.37 17.66 13.34
C ASP A 104 5.06 17.11 12.73
N ASP A 105 4.20 18.01 12.24
CA ASP A 105 2.91 17.66 11.65
C ASP A 105 2.99 17.41 10.13
N THR A 106 4.17 17.08 9.59
CA THR A 106 4.30 16.75 8.16
C THR A 106 3.42 15.54 7.85
N LEU A 107 2.54 15.71 6.85
CA LEU A 107 1.71 14.61 6.37
C LEU A 107 2.58 13.60 5.63
N ILE A 108 2.63 12.38 6.16
CA ILE A 108 3.37 11.27 5.59
C ILE A 108 2.46 10.06 5.39
N CYS A 109 2.93 9.13 4.58
CA CYS A 109 2.24 7.87 4.36
C CYS A 109 2.54 6.85 5.45
N PHE A 110 1.51 6.17 5.94
CA PHE A 110 1.61 5.06 6.88
C PHE A 110 1.09 3.76 6.23
N ASP A 111 1.58 2.62 6.72
CA ASP A 111 1.04 1.30 6.37
C ASP A 111 -0.26 1.05 7.18
N PRO A 112 -1.45 1.01 6.55
CA PRO A 112 -2.69 0.66 7.23
C PRO A 112 -2.69 -0.81 7.63
N CYS A 113 -3.33 -1.10 8.75
CA CYS A 113 -3.40 -2.44 9.31
C CYS A 113 -4.78 -2.71 9.91
N PHE A 114 -5.11 -3.99 10.08
CA PHE A 114 -6.29 -4.44 10.83
C PHE A 114 -5.90 -5.18 12.10
N VAL A 115 -4.74 -5.84 12.06
CA VAL A 115 -4.15 -6.59 13.18
C VAL A 115 -2.65 -6.42 13.21
N ASP A 116 -2.01 -6.72 14.33
CA ASP A 116 -0.55 -6.62 14.47
C ASP A 116 0.23 -7.42 13.42
N GLY A 117 -0.32 -8.58 12.99
CA GLY A 117 0.32 -9.43 11.97
C GLY A 117 0.32 -8.85 10.56
N ASP A 118 -0.34 -7.70 10.34
CA ASP A 118 -0.28 -6.95 9.10
C ASP A 118 0.95 -6.02 9.05
N CYS A 119 1.54 -5.73 10.20
CA CYS A 119 2.71 -4.86 10.33
C CYS A 119 4.01 -5.65 10.25
N GLN A 120 5.08 -4.98 9.82
CA GLN A 120 6.42 -5.55 9.83
C GLN A 120 6.93 -5.77 11.26
N GLU A 121 7.97 -6.60 11.41
CA GLU A 121 8.65 -6.81 12.70
C GLU A 121 9.13 -5.46 13.28
N GLY A 122 8.90 -5.26 14.59
CA GLY A 122 9.16 -3.99 15.27
C GLY A 122 8.05 -2.94 15.15
N PHE A 123 6.93 -3.27 14.50
CA PHE A 123 5.75 -2.41 14.38
C PHE A 123 4.49 -3.10 14.91
N ARG A 124 3.52 -2.27 15.32
CA ARG A 124 2.25 -2.68 15.91
C ARG A 124 1.10 -1.91 15.32
N CYS A 125 -0.05 -2.57 15.26
CA CYS A 125 -1.23 -1.99 14.67
C CYS A 125 -2.01 -1.21 15.74
N LEU A 126 -1.98 0.12 15.66
CA LEU A 126 -2.71 0.99 16.57
C LEU A 126 -3.71 1.86 15.81
N GLY A 127 -4.94 1.90 16.35
CA GLY A 127 -5.96 2.86 15.94
C GLY A 127 -5.99 4.10 16.81
N ALA A 128 -6.98 4.97 16.56
CA ALA A 128 -7.12 6.27 17.22
C ALA A 128 -7.03 6.21 18.75
N THR A 129 -7.69 5.25 19.41
CA THR A 129 -7.63 5.11 20.87
C THR A 129 -6.24 4.71 21.37
N GLY A 130 -5.49 3.93 20.60
CA GLY A 130 -4.12 3.55 20.95
C GLY A 130 -3.13 4.71 20.81
N LEU A 131 -3.32 5.55 19.80
CA LEU A 131 -2.41 6.66 19.48
C LEU A 131 -2.72 7.94 20.28
N CYS A 132 -3.99 8.24 20.49
CA CYS A 132 -4.44 9.49 21.12
C CYS A 132 -5.09 9.29 22.51
N GLY A 133 -5.20 8.04 22.97
CA GLY A 133 -5.84 7.72 24.23
C GLY A 133 -7.36 7.93 24.20
N ALA A 134 -7.92 8.38 25.32
CA ALA A 134 -9.38 8.48 25.50
C ALA A 134 -10.03 9.65 24.73
N ASP A 135 -9.26 10.65 24.30
CA ASP A 135 -9.78 11.76 23.50
C ASP A 135 -9.57 11.50 22.01
N VAL A 136 -10.38 10.60 21.46
CA VAL A 136 -10.37 10.30 20.01
C VAL A 136 -10.87 11.46 19.16
N THR A 137 -11.58 12.45 19.73
CA THR A 137 -12.19 13.54 18.96
C THR A 137 -11.21 14.59 18.47
N SER A 138 -10.04 14.67 19.11
CA SER A 138 -8.92 15.53 18.70
C SER A 138 -7.82 14.74 17.96
N CYS A 139 -8.02 13.44 17.78
CA CYS A 139 -7.04 12.57 17.16
C CYS A 139 -6.95 12.84 15.64
N PRO A 140 -5.74 13.02 15.09
CA PRO A 140 -5.57 13.22 13.64
C PRO A 140 -5.96 12.03 12.76
N ILE A 141 -6.03 10.82 13.34
CA ILE A 141 -6.48 9.60 12.68
C ILE A 141 -7.98 9.40 12.92
N ASP A 142 -8.68 8.91 11.90
CA ASP A 142 -10.12 8.66 12.00
C ASP A 142 -10.40 7.50 12.99
N GLU A 143 -11.56 7.52 13.65
CA GLU A 143 -11.88 6.62 14.78
C GLU A 143 -11.80 5.12 14.44
N ASP A 144 -12.12 4.77 13.19
CA ASP A 144 -12.17 3.39 12.71
C ASP A 144 -10.86 2.93 12.03
N ASP A 145 -9.85 3.81 11.95
CA ASP A 145 -8.62 3.55 11.23
C ASP A 145 -7.50 3.10 12.15
N ALA A 146 -6.54 2.35 11.59
CA ALA A 146 -5.33 1.92 12.27
C ALA A 146 -4.14 1.91 11.32
N ILE A 147 -2.98 2.23 11.89
CA ILE A 147 -1.70 2.31 11.18
C ILE A 147 -0.63 1.52 11.93
N CYS A 148 0.35 1.02 11.18
CA CYS A 148 1.54 0.41 11.74
C CYS A 148 2.47 1.49 12.31
N VAL A 149 2.77 1.39 13.60
CA VAL A 149 3.66 2.29 14.34
C VAL A 149 4.69 1.50 15.15
N PRO A 150 5.84 2.09 15.52
CA PRO A 150 6.86 1.37 16.29
C PRO A 150 6.26 0.75 17.56
N GLY A 151 6.61 -0.49 17.89
CA GLY A 151 6.05 -1.15 19.07
C GLY A 151 6.74 -2.47 19.41
N PRO A 152 6.35 -3.09 20.55
CA PRO A 152 6.90 -4.37 20.97
C PRO A 152 6.51 -5.49 20.02
N GLU A 153 7.40 -6.43 19.75
CA GLU A 153 7.08 -7.71 19.09
C GLU A 153 6.08 -8.55 19.90
#